data_AF-A0A2T9ZIT3-F1
#
_entry.id   AF-A0A2T9ZIT3-F1
#
_cell.length_a   1.000
_cell.length_b   1.000
_cell.length_c   1.000
_cell.angle_alpha   90.00
_cell.angle_beta   90.00
_cell.angle_gamma   90.00
#
_symmetry.space_group_name_H-M   'P 1'
#
loop_
_entity.id
_entity.type
_entity.pdbx_description
1 polymer ?
#
loop_
_entity_poly.entity_id
_entity_poly.type
_entity_poly.pdbx_seq_one_letter_code
_entity_poly.pdbx_strand_id
1 'polypeptide(L)'
;MEKDTISSKKNNIYENLKFHSTAVFTCKMQHGRQKKTQTEAQRIEREAEQKRRIEEYKVAQETVFNGKEAGKYDSEILQHTTELLELNPEINTAWNYRRQILQHLFISLQADEKQTELETELAFINSLIRKNIKSYWMWNHRKWILESMPTPNWEGELALINKLFDVDATNFHGWDYRRYVIDNLGTISDMDSLKLKEFDYTYKRIKQNFSNHSAWHYRSKLFPSVIQIIGPDLAKKLLKKEVEIIKRAIYSDPDDQNAWLYLEWLSDFGDEKHKIRTEGFTIAKELIELSPESKYAMISVIKYITDPANTANITTEDINLCLVYILKLKALDPFRAKMYDSLESKIKPTC
;
A
#
# COMPACT_ATOMS: atom_id res chain seq x y z
N MET A 1 16.11 -44.03 -6.26
CA MET A 1 16.88 -42.81 -5.95
C MET A 1 16.71 -41.77 -7.06
N GLU A 2 15.48 -41.48 -7.46
CA GLU A 2 15.21 -40.60 -8.62
C GLU A 2 13.95 -39.74 -8.43
N LYS A 3 13.58 -39.46 -7.16
CA LYS A 3 12.48 -38.55 -6.80
C LYS A 3 12.94 -37.30 -6.04
N ASP A 4 14.21 -37.22 -5.65
CA ASP A 4 14.72 -36.13 -4.81
C ASP A 4 15.35 -34.95 -5.57
N THR A 5 15.51 -35.05 -6.90
CA THR A 5 16.20 -34.01 -7.69
C THR A 5 15.27 -32.89 -8.20
N ILE A 6 13.95 -33.06 -8.15
CA ILE A 6 12.97 -32.04 -8.59
C ILE A 6 12.53 -31.13 -7.44
N SER A 7 12.70 -31.57 -6.19
CA SER A 7 12.33 -30.79 -4.99
C SER A 7 13.29 -29.62 -4.70
N SER A 8 14.55 -29.69 -5.15
CA SER A 8 15.58 -28.70 -4.78
C SER A 8 15.62 -27.43 -5.65
N LYS A 9 14.86 -27.34 -6.74
CA LYS A 9 14.79 -26.13 -7.59
C LYS A 9 13.63 -25.17 -7.26
N LYS A 10 12.67 -25.57 -6.42
CA LYS A 10 11.45 -24.78 -6.14
C LYS A 10 11.65 -23.53 -5.25
N ASN A 11 12.86 -23.27 -4.71
CA ASN A 11 13.11 -22.16 -3.78
C ASN A 11 13.88 -20.95 -4.34
N ASN A 12 14.45 -21.01 -5.56
CA ASN A 12 15.42 -19.99 -5.98
C ASN A 12 14.77 -18.66 -6.43
N ILE A 13 13.56 -18.68 -6.99
CA ILE A 13 12.97 -17.45 -7.57
C ILE A 13 12.67 -16.36 -6.53
N TYR A 14 12.51 -16.72 -5.24
CA TYR A 14 12.21 -15.78 -4.15
C TYR A 14 13.42 -15.42 -3.30
N GLU A 15 14.38 -16.34 -3.12
CA GLU A 15 15.50 -16.19 -2.18
C GLU A 15 16.44 -15.04 -2.57
N ASN A 16 16.74 -14.89 -3.85
CA ASN A 16 17.69 -13.89 -4.37
C ASN A 16 17.07 -12.52 -4.73
N LEU A 17 15.78 -12.29 -4.41
CA LEU A 17 15.17 -10.97 -4.54
C LEU A 17 15.66 -10.01 -3.46
N LYS A 18 16.37 -8.97 -3.93
CA LYS A 18 16.71 -7.77 -3.19
C LYS A 18 16.09 -6.59 -3.94
N PHE A 19 15.15 -5.92 -3.28
CA PHE A 19 14.69 -4.61 -3.69
C PHE A 19 15.74 -3.59 -3.26
N HIS A 20 16.03 -2.61 -4.11
CA HIS A 20 16.97 -1.56 -3.76
C HIS A 20 16.17 -0.34 -3.30
N SER A 21 16.45 0.17 -2.09
CA SER A 21 15.81 1.39 -1.57
C SER A 21 16.12 2.64 -2.41
N THR A 22 17.09 2.52 -3.29
CA THR A 22 17.48 3.51 -4.27
C THR A 22 17.68 2.84 -5.62
N ALA A 23 16.63 2.77 -6.44
CA ALA A 23 16.83 2.76 -7.89
C ALA A 23 17.27 4.18 -8.32
N VAL A 24 18.51 4.55 -7.95
CA VAL A 24 19.26 5.47 -8.82
C VAL A 24 19.44 4.66 -10.09
N PHE A 25 18.84 5.14 -11.18
CA PHE A 25 18.75 4.56 -12.52
C PHE A 25 17.40 3.90 -12.88
N THR A 26 16.60 4.79 -13.52
CA THR A 26 15.67 4.57 -14.64
C THR A 26 14.24 4.12 -14.36
N CYS A 27 13.41 5.09 -13.94
CA CYS A 27 12.35 5.66 -14.77
C CYS A 27 12.15 7.14 -14.37
N LYS A 28 12.84 8.07 -15.05
CA LYS A 28 12.81 9.52 -14.76
C LYS A 28 11.52 10.23 -15.22
N MET A 29 10.48 9.49 -15.58
CA MET A 29 9.35 10.06 -16.31
C MET A 29 8.23 10.60 -15.43
N GLN A 30 8.12 10.26 -14.13
CA GLN A 30 6.96 10.75 -13.35
C GLN A 30 7.23 11.37 -11.97
N HIS A 31 8.21 10.95 -11.14
CA HIS A 31 8.39 11.57 -9.81
C HIS A 31 9.86 11.70 -9.36
N GLY A 32 10.16 12.73 -8.55
CA GLY A 32 11.42 12.86 -7.79
C GLY A 32 12.67 13.34 -8.54
N ARG A 33 12.53 14.14 -9.62
CA ARG A 33 13.69 14.66 -10.35
C ARG A 33 14.54 15.59 -9.47
N GLN A 34 15.71 15.10 -9.02
CA GLN A 34 16.73 15.97 -8.44
C GLN A 34 17.16 17.02 -9.47
N LYS A 35 16.95 18.30 -9.16
CA LYS A 35 17.55 19.41 -9.90
C LYS A 35 19.05 19.38 -9.62
N LYS A 36 19.82 18.83 -10.57
CA LYS A 36 21.28 18.92 -10.57
C LYS A 36 21.68 20.00 -11.56
N THR A 37 22.52 20.94 -11.14
CA THR A 37 23.22 21.85 -12.05
C THR A 37 24.20 21.00 -12.86
N GLN A 38 24.00 20.94 -14.18
CA GLN A 38 24.85 20.14 -15.08
C GLN A 38 25.73 21.08 -15.90
N THR A 39 26.95 20.66 -16.18
CA THR A 39 27.80 21.36 -17.17
C THR A 39 27.25 21.16 -18.58
N GLU A 40 27.62 22.04 -19.51
CA GLU A 40 27.17 21.95 -20.90
C GLU A 40 27.55 20.61 -21.55
N ALA A 41 28.76 20.11 -21.30
CA ALA A 41 29.21 18.80 -21.78
C ALA A 41 28.34 17.64 -21.25
N GLN A 42 27.99 17.66 -19.96
CA GLN A 42 27.11 16.65 -19.36
C GLN A 42 25.67 16.72 -19.88
N ARG A 43 25.23 17.91 -20.32
CA ARG A 43 23.92 18.08 -20.97
C ARG A 43 23.92 17.43 -22.35
N ILE A 44 24.91 17.76 -23.19
CA ILE A 44 25.05 17.22 -24.54
C ILE A 44 25.15 15.69 -24.52
N GLU A 45 25.99 15.13 -23.63
CA GLU A 45 26.13 13.67 -23.48
C GLU A 45 24.81 13.00 -23.06
N ARG A 46 24.09 13.58 -22.10
CA ARG A 46 22.78 13.07 -21.68
C ARG A 46 21.75 13.14 -22.81
N GLU A 47 21.72 14.22 -23.57
CA GLU A 47 20.79 14.38 -24.70
C GLU A 47 21.08 13.37 -25.81
N ALA A 48 22.35 13.12 -26.12
CA ALA A 48 22.76 12.08 -27.06
C ALA A 48 22.34 10.68 -26.58
N GLU A 49 22.58 10.35 -25.30
CA GLU A 49 22.15 9.11 -24.67
C GLU A 49 20.62 8.93 -24.71
N GLN A 50 19.86 10.00 -24.38
CA GLN A 50 18.41 9.98 -24.43
C GLN A 50 17.89 9.77 -25.84
N LYS A 51 18.47 10.45 -26.84
CA LYS A 51 18.09 10.30 -28.24
C LYS A 51 18.33 8.87 -28.72
N ARG A 52 19.47 8.26 -28.37
CA ARG A 52 19.76 6.86 -28.70
C ARG A 52 18.73 5.90 -28.10
N ARG A 53 18.42 6.04 -26.80
CA ARG A 53 17.41 5.23 -26.12
C ARG A 53 16.01 5.38 -26.71
N ILE A 54 15.64 6.59 -27.14
CA ILE A 54 14.35 6.84 -27.79
C ILE A 54 14.28 6.09 -29.12
N GLU A 55 15.38 6.07 -29.88
CA GLU A 55 15.42 5.35 -31.15
C GLU A 55 15.36 3.84 -30.96
N GLU A 56 16.16 3.30 -30.03
CA GLU A 56 16.10 1.89 -29.61
C GLU A 56 14.67 1.49 -29.19
N TYR A 57 14.00 2.34 -28.41
CA TYR A 57 12.61 2.14 -28.00
C TYR A 57 11.62 2.13 -29.16
N LYS A 58 11.75 3.07 -30.11
CA LYS A 58 10.86 3.14 -31.29
C LYS A 58 10.97 1.89 -32.14
N VAL A 59 12.20 1.44 -32.42
CA VAL A 59 12.45 0.23 -33.19
C VAL A 59 11.85 -0.99 -32.47
N ALA A 60 12.10 -1.14 -31.16
CA ALA A 60 11.53 -2.25 -30.39
C ALA A 60 9.99 -2.22 -30.38
N GLN A 61 9.39 -1.03 -30.25
CA GLN A 61 7.94 -0.85 -30.28
C GLN A 61 7.36 -1.23 -31.65
N GLU A 62 7.97 -0.76 -32.73
CA GLU A 62 7.54 -1.04 -34.09
C GLU A 62 7.61 -2.54 -34.39
N THR A 63 8.70 -3.22 -34.04
CA THR A 63 8.84 -4.68 -34.20
C THR A 63 7.71 -5.43 -33.51
N VAL A 64 7.42 -5.10 -32.25
CA VAL A 64 6.37 -5.78 -31.47
C VAL A 64 4.98 -5.49 -32.05
N PHE A 65 4.70 -4.25 -32.45
CA PHE A 65 3.36 -3.88 -32.94
C PHE A 65 3.11 -4.39 -34.36
N ASN A 66 4.10 -4.38 -35.23
CA ASN A 66 4.01 -5.01 -36.56
C ASN A 66 3.82 -6.53 -36.43
N GLY A 67 4.50 -7.19 -35.49
CA GLY A 67 4.28 -8.60 -35.19
C GLY A 67 2.85 -8.90 -34.74
N LYS A 68 2.27 -8.01 -33.92
CA LYS A 68 0.86 -8.10 -33.48
C LYS A 68 -0.11 -7.96 -34.65
N GLU A 69 0.09 -6.96 -35.51
CA GLU A 69 -0.75 -6.74 -36.69
C GLU A 69 -0.67 -7.92 -37.68
N ALA A 70 0.51 -8.54 -37.78
CA ALA A 70 0.71 -9.75 -38.58
C ALA A 70 0.20 -11.04 -37.90
N GLY A 71 -0.31 -10.98 -36.67
CA GLY A 71 -0.83 -12.13 -35.94
C GLY A 71 0.22 -13.18 -35.58
N LYS A 72 1.46 -12.77 -35.29
CA LYS A 72 2.53 -13.69 -34.86
C LYS A 72 2.38 -14.10 -33.39
N TYR A 73 2.59 -15.37 -33.08
CA TYR A 73 2.48 -15.91 -31.71
C TYR A 73 3.53 -17.01 -31.45
N ASP A 74 4.79 -16.66 -31.68
CA ASP A 74 5.96 -17.54 -31.56
C ASP A 74 6.95 -17.05 -30.47
N SER A 75 7.98 -17.85 -30.20
CA SER A 75 9.01 -17.53 -29.21
C SER A 75 9.89 -16.33 -29.61
N GLU A 76 10.00 -16.03 -30.92
CA GLU A 76 10.78 -14.89 -31.41
C GLU A 76 10.07 -13.58 -31.06
N ILE A 77 8.78 -13.46 -31.35
CA ILE A 77 8.02 -12.26 -30.99
C ILE A 77 7.87 -12.12 -29.47
N LEU A 78 7.82 -13.23 -28.73
CA LEU A 78 7.89 -13.20 -27.26
C LEU A 78 9.17 -12.51 -26.77
N GLN A 79 10.32 -12.85 -27.35
CA GLN A 79 11.60 -12.23 -27.00
C GLN A 79 11.61 -10.73 -27.30
N HIS A 80 11.05 -10.29 -28.42
CA HIS A 80 10.93 -8.85 -28.72
C HIS A 80 10.01 -8.11 -27.73
N THR A 81 8.96 -8.76 -27.21
CA THR A 81 8.19 -8.15 -26.11
C THR A 81 9.01 -8.01 -24.83
N THR A 82 9.94 -8.93 -24.55
CA THR A 82 10.89 -8.83 -23.42
C THR A 82 11.72 -7.55 -23.56
N GLU A 83 12.37 -7.38 -24.72
CA GLU A 83 13.24 -6.22 -25.02
C GLU A 83 12.48 -4.90 -24.87
N LEU A 84 11.26 -4.81 -25.43
CA LEU A 84 10.43 -3.62 -25.31
C LEU A 84 10.04 -3.30 -23.86
N LEU A 85 9.67 -4.31 -23.08
CA LEU A 85 9.21 -4.14 -21.69
C LEU A 85 10.37 -3.89 -20.71
N GLU A 86 11.58 -4.33 -21.04
CA GLU A 86 12.80 -3.92 -20.32
C GLU A 86 13.12 -2.43 -20.53
N LEU A 87 12.82 -1.88 -21.71
CA LEU A 87 12.95 -0.45 -21.99
C LEU A 87 11.85 0.37 -21.33
N ASN A 88 10.60 -0.11 -21.40
CA ASN A 88 9.45 0.58 -20.82
C ASN A 88 8.34 -0.39 -20.38
N PRO A 89 8.24 -0.70 -19.08
CA PRO A 89 7.20 -1.60 -18.57
C PRO A 89 5.81 -0.96 -18.47
N GLU A 90 5.66 0.33 -18.81
CA GLU A 90 4.36 1.02 -18.72
C GLU A 90 3.48 0.85 -19.97
N ILE A 91 3.92 0.04 -20.95
CA ILE A 91 3.17 -0.20 -22.18
C ILE A 91 2.17 -1.34 -21.98
N ASN A 92 0.94 -0.99 -21.63
CA ASN A 92 -0.15 -1.97 -21.44
C ASN A 92 -0.39 -2.89 -22.65
N THR A 93 -0.25 -2.36 -23.87
CA THR A 93 -0.52 -3.08 -25.11
C THR A 93 0.50 -4.19 -25.33
N ALA A 94 1.77 -3.96 -24.95
CA ALA A 94 2.82 -4.96 -25.01
C ALA A 94 2.57 -6.08 -23.98
N TRP A 95 2.14 -5.76 -22.76
CA TRP A 95 1.74 -6.78 -21.77
C TRP A 95 0.57 -7.64 -22.24
N ASN A 96 -0.47 -7.01 -22.82
CA ASN A 96 -1.62 -7.72 -23.36
C ASN A 96 -1.20 -8.68 -24.49
N TYR A 97 -0.37 -8.21 -25.41
CA TYR A 97 0.09 -9.04 -26.52
C TYR A 97 1.02 -10.16 -26.05
N ARG A 98 1.93 -9.88 -25.11
CA ARG A 98 2.77 -10.89 -24.46
C ARG A 98 1.94 -12.02 -23.85
N ARG A 99 0.83 -11.70 -23.17
CA ARG A 99 -0.12 -12.71 -22.66
C ARG A 99 -0.72 -13.57 -23.76
N GLN A 100 -1.15 -12.96 -24.87
CA GLN A 100 -1.71 -13.70 -26.00
C GLN A 100 -0.68 -14.67 -26.62
N ILE A 101 0.57 -14.22 -26.78
CA ILE A 101 1.67 -15.05 -27.26
C ILE A 101 1.89 -16.23 -26.30
N LEU A 102 2.04 -15.97 -25.00
CA LEU A 102 2.23 -17.02 -23.99
C LEU A 102 1.05 -18.02 -23.98
N GLN A 103 -0.19 -17.54 -24.01
CA GLN A 103 -1.37 -18.39 -24.08
C GLN A 103 -1.36 -19.30 -25.31
N HIS A 104 -0.95 -18.79 -26.47
CA HIS A 104 -0.83 -19.57 -27.69
C HIS A 104 0.25 -20.65 -27.55
N LEU A 105 1.43 -20.27 -27.03
CA LEU A 105 2.55 -21.21 -26.80
C LEU A 105 2.19 -22.30 -25.78
N PHE A 106 1.31 -22.03 -24.83
CA PHE A 106 0.90 -22.98 -23.80
C PHE A 106 -0.13 -24.02 -24.26
N ILE A 107 -0.75 -23.88 -25.45
CA ILE A 107 -1.81 -24.78 -25.93
C ILE A 107 -1.34 -26.23 -25.98
N SER A 108 -0.08 -26.46 -26.37
CA SER A 108 0.48 -27.80 -26.53
C SER A 108 1.24 -28.31 -25.31
N LEU A 109 1.40 -27.49 -24.26
CA LEU A 109 2.24 -27.84 -23.11
C LEU A 109 1.47 -28.67 -22.09
N GLN A 110 2.17 -29.63 -21.49
CA GLN A 110 1.69 -30.31 -20.28
C GLN A 110 1.79 -29.39 -19.05
N ALA A 111 1.17 -29.80 -17.94
CA ALA A 111 1.08 -28.96 -16.74
C ALA A 111 2.45 -28.62 -16.14
N ASP A 112 3.40 -29.54 -16.13
CA ASP A 112 4.77 -29.35 -15.65
C ASP A 112 5.60 -28.44 -16.55
N GLU A 113 5.48 -28.60 -17.86
CA GLU A 113 6.10 -27.71 -18.86
C GLU A 113 5.54 -26.29 -18.72
N LYS A 114 4.21 -26.15 -18.67
CA LYS A 114 3.53 -24.86 -18.47
C LYS A 114 3.94 -24.20 -17.14
N GLN A 115 4.07 -24.97 -16.07
CA GLN A 115 4.56 -24.48 -14.78
C GLN A 115 5.98 -23.90 -14.91
N THR A 116 6.87 -24.60 -15.63
CA THR A 116 8.26 -24.15 -15.86
C THR A 116 8.34 -22.86 -16.66
N GLU A 117 7.53 -22.73 -17.71
CA GLU A 117 7.45 -21.49 -18.51
C GLU A 117 6.91 -20.32 -17.69
N LEU A 118 5.88 -20.54 -16.87
CA LEU A 118 5.33 -19.49 -16.00
C LEU A 118 6.30 -19.09 -14.87
N GLU A 119 7.12 -20.01 -14.37
CA GLU A 119 8.20 -19.69 -13.42
C GLU A 119 9.30 -18.83 -14.08
N THR A 120 9.62 -19.11 -15.34
CA THR A 120 10.51 -18.27 -16.15
C THR A 120 9.94 -16.88 -16.34
N GLU A 121 8.63 -16.77 -16.60
CA GLU A 121 7.94 -15.49 -16.72
C GLU A 121 7.88 -14.73 -15.38
N LEU A 122 7.72 -15.42 -14.24
CA LEU A 122 7.87 -14.79 -12.91
C LEU A 122 9.28 -14.24 -12.72
N ALA A 123 10.32 -14.95 -13.17
CA ALA A 123 11.70 -14.49 -13.07
C ALA A 123 11.92 -13.21 -13.91
N PHE A 124 11.32 -13.13 -15.10
CA PHE A 124 11.31 -11.91 -15.90
C PHE A 124 10.64 -10.75 -15.16
N ILE A 125 9.42 -10.93 -14.64
CA ILE A 125 8.74 -9.89 -13.84
C ILE A 125 9.55 -9.49 -12.61
N ASN A 126 10.19 -10.44 -11.93
CA ASN A 126 11.06 -10.17 -10.79
C ASN A 126 12.27 -9.29 -11.17
N SER A 127 12.78 -9.38 -12.40
CA SER A 127 13.86 -8.52 -12.89
C SER A 127 13.39 -7.07 -13.07
N LEU A 128 12.14 -6.88 -13.51
CA LEU A 128 11.53 -5.57 -13.73
C LEU A 128 11.06 -4.91 -12.43
N ILE A 129 10.38 -5.64 -11.52
CA ILE A 129 9.82 -5.06 -10.27
C ILE A 129 10.95 -4.49 -9.40
N ARG A 130 12.15 -5.09 -9.42
CA ARG A 130 13.33 -4.53 -8.74
C ARG A 130 13.69 -3.12 -9.20
N LYS A 131 13.40 -2.77 -10.46
CA LYS A 131 13.65 -1.45 -11.07
C LYS A 131 12.46 -0.51 -10.89
N ASN A 132 11.23 -1.04 -10.99
CA ASN A 132 9.99 -0.28 -10.87
C ASN A 132 8.94 -1.03 -10.04
N ILE A 133 8.84 -0.70 -8.76
CA ILE A 133 7.89 -1.33 -7.82
C ILE A 133 6.45 -0.76 -7.92
N LYS A 134 6.21 0.28 -8.74
CA LYS A 134 4.94 1.03 -8.78
C LYS A 134 4.22 0.93 -10.14
N SER A 135 4.55 -0.07 -10.94
CA SER A 135 3.88 -0.30 -12.22
C SER A 135 2.61 -1.12 -12.06
N TYR A 136 1.46 -0.56 -12.42
CA TYR A 136 0.18 -1.29 -12.42
C TYR A 136 0.22 -2.53 -13.31
N TRP A 137 0.83 -2.41 -14.49
CA TRP A 137 0.82 -3.45 -15.50
C TRP A 137 1.66 -4.66 -15.10
N MET A 138 2.79 -4.43 -14.44
CA MET A 138 3.64 -5.51 -13.93
C MET A 138 2.95 -6.30 -12.81
N TRP A 139 2.30 -5.62 -11.86
CA TRP A 139 1.54 -6.30 -10.81
C TRP A 139 0.31 -7.02 -11.36
N ASN A 140 -0.36 -6.45 -12.36
CA ASN A 140 -1.47 -7.11 -13.05
C ASN A 140 -1.00 -8.36 -13.81
N HIS A 141 0.11 -8.28 -14.53
CA HIS A 141 0.68 -9.42 -15.24
C HIS A 141 1.13 -10.51 -14.27
N ARG A 142 1.73 -10.13 -13.12
CA ARG A 142 2.08 -11.07 -12.06
C ARG A 142 0.88 -11.87 -11.54
N LYS A 143 -0.27 -11.21 -11.32
CA LYS A 143 -1.52 -11.91 -10.94
C LYS A 143 -1.95 -12.91 -12.01
N TRP A 144 -1.95 -12.49 -13.28
CA TRP A 144 -2.30 -13.37 -14.41
C TRP A 144 -1.39 -14.60 -14.51
N ILE A 145 -0.08 -14.44 -14.26
CA ILE A 145 0.87 -15.56 -14.24
C ILE A 145 0.44 -16.58 -13.19
N LEU A 146 0.19 -16.14 -11.96
CA LEU A 146 -0.20 -17.03 -10.85
C LEU A 146 -1.56 -17.68 -11.06
N GLU A 147 -2.54 -16.96 -11.63
CA GLU A 147 -3.83 -17.52 -12.04
C GLU A 147 -3.70 -18.57 -13.14
N SER A 148 -2.66 -18.47 -13.96
CA SER A 148 -2.40 -19.41 -15.06
C SER A 148 -1.56 -20.62 -14.63
N MET A 149 -0.92 -20.56 -13.45
CA MET A 149 -0.04 -21.60 -12.92
C MET A 149 -0.85 -22.81 -12.45
N PRO A 150 -0.44 -24.04 -12.82
CA PRO A 150 -1.00 -25.25 -12.22
C PRO A 150 -0.78 -25.34 -10.71
N THR A 151 0.38 -24.92 -10.21
CA THR A 151 0.71 -24.92 -8.77
C THR A 151 1.37 -23.61 -8.34
N PRO A 152 0.60 -22.53 -8.08
CA PRO A 152 1.15 -21.26 -7.60
C PRO A 152 1.74 -21.39 -6.18
N ASN A 153 2.87 -20.72 -5.93
CA ASN A 153 3.54 -20.69 -4.62
C ASN A 153 3.17 -19.40 -3.87
N TRP A 154 2.04 -19.42 -3.17
CA TRP A 154 1.51 -18.24 -2.48
C TRP A 154 2.34 -17.81 -1.27
N GLU A 155 2.96 -18.74 -0.55
CA GLU A 155 3.88 -18.46 0.54
C GLU A 155 5.13 -17.70 0.05
N GLY A 156 5.64 -18.08 -1.12
CA GLY A 156 6.72 -17.37 -1.81
C GLY A 156 6.33 -15.94 -2.17
N GLU A 157 5.11 -15.72 -2.63
CA GLU A 157 4.58 -14.38 -2.89
C GLU A 157 4.46 -13.53 -1.63
N LEU A 158 4.02 -14.09 -0.50
CA LEU A 158 4.04 -13.38 0.78
C LEU A 158 5.45 -12.98 1.19
N ALA A 159 6.44 -13.85 0.97
CA ALA A 159 7.85 -13.55 1.25
C ALA A 159 8.38 -12.42 0.35
N LEU A 160 8.02 -12.40 -0.94
CA LEU A 160 8.32 -11.30 -1.86
C LEU A 160 7.75 -9.98 -1.34
N ILE A 161 6.47 -9.95 -0.96
CA ILE A 161 5.80 -8.74 -0.47
C ILE A 161 6.48 -8.23 0.81
N ASN A 162 6.88 -9.13 1.72
CA ASN A 162 7.58 -8.72 2.93
C ASN A 162 8.87 -7.97 2.61
N LYS A 163 9.65 -8.47 1.66
CA LYS A 163 10.87 -7.81 1.17
C LYS A 163 10.57 -6.47 0.49
N LEU A 164 9.45 -6.37 -0.24
CA LEU A 164 9.02 -5.11 -0.85
C LEU A 164 8.73 -4.05 0.22
N PHE A 165 8.04 -4.43 1.29
CA PHE A 165 7.71 -3.51 2.39
C PHE A 165 8.92 -3.11 3.24
N ASP A 166 10.00 -3.88 3.22
CA ASP A 166 11.27 -3.47 3.84
C ASP A 166 11.95 -2.33 3.05
N VAL A 167 11.55 -2.12 1.79
CA VAL A 167 12.00 -0.99 0.95
C VAL A 167 10.99 0.14 0.90
N ASP A 168 9.72 -0.16 0.66
CA ASP A 168 8.62 0.83 0.66
C ASP A 168 7.42 0.25 1.42
N ALA A 169 7.40 0.47 2.73
CA ALA A 169 6.34 0.01 3.62
C ALA A 169 4.97 0.62 3.32
N THR A 170 4.93 1.67 2.49
CA THR A 170 3.71 2.40 2.11
C THR A 170 3.24 2.07 0.68
N ASN A 171 3.93 1.17 -0.03
CA ASN A 171 3.59 0.81 -1.39
C ASN A 171 2.19 0.18 -1.48
N PHE A 172 1.22 0.95 -1.99
CA PHE A 172 -0.17 0.50 -2.07
C PHE A 172 -0.36 -0.69 -3.02
N HIS A 173 0.41 -0.79 -4.12
CA HIS A 173 0.38 -1.98 -4.98
C HIS A 173 0.79 -3.23 -4.22
N GLY A 174 1.82 -3.12 -3.36
CA GLY A 174 2.26 -4.19 -2.49
C GLY A 174 1.18 -4.61 -1.50
N TRP A 175 0.48 -3.65 -0.89
CA TRP A 175 -0.65 -3.93 0.01
C TRP A 175 -1.85 -4.54 -0.72
N ASP A 176 -2.17 -4.07 -1.91
CA ASP A 176 -3.25 -4.61 -2.75
C ASP A 176 -2.92 -6.03 -3.21
N TYR A 177 -1.67 -6.26 -3.60
CA TYR A 177 -1.18 -7.57 -3.99
C TYR A 177 -1.13 -8.52 -2.79
N ARG A 178 -0.76 -8.05 -1.59
CA ARG A 178 -0.84 -8.85 -0.36
C ARG A 178 -2.24 -9.37 -0.08
N ARG A 179 -3.25 -8.50 -0.16
CA ARG A 179 -4.65 -8.92 0.05
C ARG A 179 -5.05 -10.00 -0.94
N TYR A 180 -4.71 -9.81 -2.21
CA TYR A 180 -4.91 -10.82 -3.25
C TYR A 180 -4.23 -12.16 -2.93
N VAL A 181 -2.96 -12.15 -2.48
CA VAL A 181 -2.25 -13.38 -2.09
C VAL A 181 -2.91 -14.06 -0.88
N ILE A 182 -3.33 -13.29 0.13
CA ILE A 182 -4.02 -13.81 1.31
C ILE A 182 -5.38 -14.41 0.93
N ASP A 183 -6.14 -13.77 0.05
CA ASP A 183 -7.42 -14.31 -0.43
C ASP A 183 -7.23 -15.66 -1.14
N ASN A 184 -6.16 -15.80 -1.94
CA ASN A 184 -5.83 -17.06 -2.60
C ASN A 184 -5.34 -18.13 -1.62
N LEU A 185 -4.48 -17.78 -0.65
CA LEU A 185 -4.12 -18.70 0.46
C LEU A 185 -5.36 -19.18 1.21
N GLY A 186 -6.35 -18.30 1.34
CA GLY A 186 -7.65 -18.60 1.93
C GLY A 186 -8.46 -19.70 1.26
N THR A 187 -8.19 -19.97 -0.02
CA THR A 187 -8.87 -21.06 -0.75
C THR A 187 -8.30 -22.44 -0.38
N ILE A 188 -7.09 -22.48 0.19
CA ILE A 188 -6.36 -23.71 0.54
C ILE A 188 -6.00 -23.81 2.03
N SER A 189 -6.33 -22.81 2.84
CA SER A 189 -6.02 -22.71 4.26
C SER A 189 -7.17 -22.05 5.02
N ASP A 190 -7.17 -22.17 6.35
CA ASP A 190 -8.19 -21.56 7.20
C ASP A 190 -8.14 -20.01 7.13
N MET A 191 -9.21 -19.43 6.60
CA MET A 191 -9.31 -17.98 6.38
C MET A 191 -9.37 -17.18 7.67
N ASP A 192 -9.96 -17.73 8.73
CA ASP A 192 -10.08 -17.00 9.98
C ASP A 192 -8.72 -16.94 10.69
N SER A 193 -7.96 -18.03 10.71
CA SER A 193 -6.55 -18.04 11.13
C SER A 193 -5.69 -17.07 10.34
N LEU A 194 -5.85 -16.99 9.01
CA LEU A 194 -5.12 -16.04 8.17
C LEU A 194 -5.46 -14.58 8.50
N LYS A 195 -6.74 -14.24 8.67
CA LYS A 195 -7.16 -12.89 9.07
C LYS A 195 -6.57 -12.49 10.42
N LEU A 196 -6.51 -13.40 11.40
CA LEU A 196 -5.88 -13.16 12.69
C LEU A 196 -4.37 -12.89 12.54
N LYS A 197 -3.66 -13.71 11.75
CA LYS A 197 -2.23 -13.51 11.44
C LYS A 197 -1.97 -12.19 10.72
N GLU A 198 -2.82 -11.82 9.76
CA GLU A 198 -2.71 -10.54 9.05
C GLU A 198 -2.99 -9.35 9.98
N PHE A 199 -3.94 -9.50 10.89
CA PHE A 199 -4.20 -8.48 11.88
C PHE A 199 -2.99 -8.28 12.81
N ASP A 200 -2.35 -9.36 13.28
CA ASP A 200 -1.09 -9.25 14.04
C ASP A 200 0.04 -8.65 13.20
N TYR A 201 0.10 -8.97 11.91
CA TYR A 201 1.08 -8.40 10.99
C TYR A 201 0.93 -6.88 10.83
N THR A 202 -0.31 -6.37 10.73
CA THR A 202 -0.54 -4.91 10.68
C THR A 202 -0.03 -4.23 11.94
N TYR A 203 -0.24 -4.83 13.12
CA TYR A 203 0.29 -4.29 14.37
C TYR A 203 1.83 -4.28 14.39
N LYS A 204 2.48 -5.34 13.90
CA LYS A 204 3.94 -5.37 13.74
C LYS A 204 4.44 -4.21 12.88
N ARG A 205 3.78 -3.92 11.75
CA ARG A 205 4.15 -2.83 10.83
C ARG A 205 3.89 -1.45 11.45
N ILE A 206 2.78 -1.27 12.17
CA ILE A 206 2.48 -0.02 12.91
C ILE A 206 3.53 0.23 14.01
N LYS A 207 3.91 -0.81 14.76
CA LYS A 207 4.92 -0.69 15.82
C LYS A 207 6.31 -0.33 15.27
N GLN A 208 6.63 -0.76 14.04
CA GLN A 208 7.86 -0.37 13.37
C GLN A 208 7.85 1.09 12.92
N ASN A 209 6.70 1.59 12.49
CA ASN A 209 6.52 2.98 12.06
C ASN A 209 5.06 3.40 12.23
N PHE A 210 4.77 4.27 13.21
CA PHE A 210 3.43 4.78 13.45
C PHE A 210 2.86 5.56 12.26
N SER A 211 3.71 6.10 11.39
CA SER A 211 3.30 6.81 10.18
C SER A 211 2.97 5.90 8.99
N ASN A 212 2.93 4.59 9.18
CA ASN A 212 2.52 3.65 8.14
C ASN A 212 0.98 3.64 7.97
N HIS A 213 0.47 4.63 7.24
CA HIS A 213 -0.95 4.75 6.89
C HIS A 213 -1.54 3.45 6.32
N SER A 214 -0.80 2.76 5.44
CA SER A 214 -1.30 1.55 4.78
C SER A 214 -1.53 0.41 5.77
N ALA A 215 -0.69 0.30 6.81
CA ALA A 215 -0.89 -0.68 7.88
C ALA A 215 -2.11 -0.34 8.74
N TRP A 216 -2.31 0.93 9.12
CA TRP A 216 -3.51 1.38 9.83
C TRP A 216 -4.79 1.15 9.04
N HIS A 217 -4.76 1.48 7.75
CA HIS A 217 -5.87 1.26 6.84
C HIS A 217 -6.22 -0.23 6.74
N TYR A 218 -5.23 -1.10 6.51
CA TYR A 218 -5.52 -2.52 6.40
C TYR A 218 -6.01 -3.11 7.73
N ARG A 219 -5.48 -2.62 8.85
CA ARG A 219 -5.97 -2.99 10.19
C ARG A 219 -7.45 -2.66 10.36
N SER A 220 -7.91 -1.49 9.92
CA SER A 220 -9.33 -1.10 10.01
C SER A 220 -10.24 -1.97 9.13
N LYS A 221 -9.73 -2.47 8.00
CA LYS A 221 -10.46 -3.41 7.13
C LYS A 221 -10.56 -4.82 7.73
N LEU A 222 -9.53 -5.28 8.44
CA LEU A 222 -9.52 -6.59 9.09
C LEU A 222 -10.33 -6.62 10.40
N PHE A 223 -10.32 -5.51 11.14
CA PHE A 223 -10.90 -5.43 12.48
C PHE A 223 -12.34 -5.98 12.61
N PRO A 224 -13.30 -5.66 11.70
CA PRO A 224 -14.67 -6.14 11.81
C PRO A 224 -14.78 -7.67 11.75
N SER A 225 -13.98 -8.32 10.90
CA SER A 225 -13.95 -9.79 10.85
C SER A 225 -13.23 -10.37 12.07
N VAL A 226 -12.15 -9.74 12.53
CA VAL A 226 -11.39 -10.21 13.70
C VAL A 226 -12.26 -10.25 14.95
N ILE A 227 -13.06 -9.22 15.21
CA ILE A 227 -13.95 -9.22 16.39
C ILE A 227 -15.05 -10.29 16.32
N GLN A 228 -15.49 -10.66 15.11
CA GLN A 228 -16.45 -11.76 14.90
C GLN A 228 -15.79 -13.11 15.20
N ILE A 229 -14.56 -13.31 14.75
CA ILE A 229 -13.79 -14.54 14.94
C ILE A 229 -13.49 -14.80 16.43
N ILE A 230 -13.04 -13.78 17.16
CA ILE A 230 -12.60 -13.94 18.57
C ILE A 230 -13.75 -13.89 19.58
N GLY A 231 -14.94 -13.46 19.15
CA GLY A 231 -16.11 -13.32 20.00
C GLY A 231 -16.10 -12.08 20.91
N PRO A 232 -17.25 -11.78 21.57
CA PRO A 232 -17.50 -10.49 22.22
C PRO A 232 -16.58 -10.20 23.41
N ASP A 233 -16.26 -11.20 24.23
CA ASP A 233 -15.44 -11.00 25.45
C ASP A 233 -13.99 -10.64 25.11
N LEU A 234 -13.42 -11.28 24.09
CA LEU A 234 -12.09 -10.95 23.60
C LEU A 234 -12.10 -9.65 22.79
N ALA A 235 -13.18 -9.36 22.06
CA ALA A 235 -13.34 -8.10 21.34
C ALA A 235 -13.28 -6.88 22.29
N LYS A 236 -13.91 -6.93 23.46
CA LYS A 236 -13.80 -5.87 24.48
C LYS A 236 -12.36 -5.67 24.97
N LYS A 237 -11.61 -6.75 25.17
CA LYS A 237 -10.19 -6.68 25.54
C LYS A 237 -9.33 -6.14 24.40
N LEU A 238 -9.65 -6.50 23.17
CA LEU A 238 -8.96 -6.02 21.98
C LEU A 238 -9.19 -4.52 21.75
N LEU A 239 -10.43 -4.03 21.90
CA LEU A 239 -10.75 -2.60 21.78
C LEU A 239 -9.92 -1.75 22.75
N LYS A 240 -9.80 -2.17 24.01
CA LYS A 240 -8.92 -1.49 24.98
C LYS A 240 -7.46 -1.45 24.50
N LYS A 241 -6.96 -2.56 23.95
CA LYS A 241 -5.60 -2.60 23.38
C LYS A 241 -5.45 -1.68 22.17
N GLU A 242 -6.47 -1.58 21.31
CA GLU A 242 -6.44 -0.64 20.17
C GLU A 242 -6.31 0.81 20.65
N VAL A 243 -7.11 1.21 21.64
CA VAL A 243 -7.02 2.58 22.19
C VAL A 243 -5.65 2.84 22.82
N GLU A 244 -5.06 1.87 23.50
CA GLU A 244 -3.69 1.98 24.02
C GLU A 244 -2.63 2.15 22.91
N ILE A 245 -2.79 1.45 21.78
CA ILE A 245 -1.88 1.58 20.63
C ILE A 245 -2.03 2.96 19.99
N ILE A 246 -3.27 3.42 19.80
CA ILE A 246 -3.60 4.76 19.31
C ILE A 246 -2.98 5.81 20.22
N LYS A 247 -3.19 5.70 21.53
CA LYS A 247 -2.65 6.62 22.54
C LYS A 247 -1.14 6.72 22.40
N ARG A 248 -0.43 5.58 22.38
CA ARG A 248 1.03 5.57 22.20
C ARG A 248 1.48 6.23 20.90
N ALA A 249 0.77 5.99 19.79
CA ALA A 249 1.10 6.59 18.51
C ALA A 249 0.93 8.12 18.55
N ILE A 250 -0.20 8.60 19.07
CA ILE A 250 -0.50 10.03 19.23
C ILE A 250 0.54 10.74 20.11
N TYR A 251 0.90 10.14 21.25
CA TYR A 251 1.90 10.73 22.15
C TYR A 251 3.34 10.63 21.60
N SER A 252 3.60 9.73 20.66
CA SER A 252 4.91 9.62 20.00
C SER A 252 5.09 10.68 18.91
N ASP A 253 4.04 10.92 18.12
CA ASP A 253 4.01 11.97 17.11
C ASP A 253 2.59 12.58 17.03
N PRO A 254 2.33 13.69 17.76
CA PRO A 254 1.03 14.35 17.78
C PRO A 254 0.58 14.89 16.41
N ASP A 255 1.53 15.14 15.51
CA ASP A 255 1.28 15.70 14.18
C ASP A 255 1.11 14.63 13.11
N ASP A 256 1.26 13.35 13.46
CA ASP A 256 0.92 12.23 12.60
C ASP A 256 -0.60 11.98 12.58
N GLN A 257 -1.23 12.34 11.47
CA GLN A 257 -2.67 12.19 11.28
C GLN A 257 -3.18 10.75 11.35
N ASN A 258 -2.33 9.74 11.14
CA ASN A 258 -2.78 8.36 10.93
C ASN A 258 -3.47 7.78 12.18
N ALA A 259 -2.89 8.01 13.36
CA ALA A 259 -3.47 7.53 14.61
C ALA A 259 -4.79 8.24 14.95
N TRP A 260 -4.88 9.54 14.65
CA TRP A 260 -6.11 10.32 14.81
C TRP A 260 -7.24 9.86 13.90
N LEU A 261 -6.93 9.59 12.62
CA LEU A 261 -7.90 9.05 11.67
C LEU A 261 -8.39 7.66 12.08
N TYR A 262 -7.48 6.82 12.60
CA TYR A 262 -7.84 5.50 13.10
C TYR A 262 -8.69 5.59 14.37
N LEU A 263 -8.41 6.54 15.27
CA LEU A 263 -9.23 6.83 16.45
C LEU A 263 -10.63 7.29 16.05
N GLU A 264 -10.74 8.20 15.08
CA GLU A 264 -12.02 8.68 14.56
C GLU A 264 -12.86 7.52 14.00
N TRP A 265 -12.25 6.68 13.16
CA TRP A 265 -12.91 5.49 12.64
C TRP A 265 -13.35 4.51 13.75
N LEU A 266 -12.48 4.25 14.73
CA LEU A 266 -12.79 3.33 15.84
C LEU A 266 -13.88 3.90 16.76
N SER A 267 -13.94 5.21 16.89
CA SER A 267 -14.94 5.95 17.68
C SER A 267 -16.35 5.89 17.11
N ASP A 268 -16.51 5.41 15.87
CA ASP A 268 -17.79 5.14 15.24
C ASP A 268 -18.11 3.65 15.16
N PHE A 269 -17.24 2.80 15.70
CA PHE A 269 -17.30 1.36 15.55
C PHE A 269 -17.81 0.64 16.80
N GLY A 270 -18.88 -0.15 16.63
CA GLY A 270 -19.42 -1.05 17.66
C GLY A 270 -20.14 -0.35 18.82
N ASP A 271 -20.50 -1.16 19.83
CA ASP A 271 -21.32 -0.70 20.96
C ASP A 271 -20.56 0.18 21.96
N GLU A 272 -19.23 0.06 22.01
CA GLU A 272 -18.35 0.82 22.91
C GLU A 272 -18.00 2.23 22.38
N LYS A 273 -18.59 2.65 21.26
CA LYS A 273 -18.29 3.92 20.57
C LYS A 273 -18.27 5.14 21.50
N HIS A 274 -19.23 5.28 22.41
CA HIS A 274 -19.31 6.41 23.33
C HIS A 274 -18.14 6.46 24.32
N LYS A 275 -17.67 5.28 24.76
CA LYS A 275 -16.52 5.16 25.64
C LYS A 275 -15.23 5.54 24.92
N ILE A 276 -15.06 5.04 23.69
CA ILE A 276 -13.89 5.34 22.86
C ILE A 276 -13.83 6.83 22.52
N ARG A 277 -14.96 7.45 22.18
CA ARG A 277 -15.06 8.91 21.97
C ARG A 277 -14.63 9.69 23.21
N THR A 278 -15.10 9.28 24.39
CA THR A 278 -14.77 9.94 25.66
C THR A 278 -13.29 9.78 25.99
N GLU A 279 -12.72 8.61 25.75
CA GLU A 279 -11.28 8.35 25.94
C GLU A 279 -10.43 9.16 24.95
N GLY A 280 -10.84 9.23 23.69
CA GLY A 280 -10.21 10.07 22.67
C GLY A 280 -10.25 11.56 23.01
N PHE A 281 -11.36 12.04 23.58
CA PHE A 281 -11.49 13.41 24.10
C PHE A 281 -10.51 13.67 25.25
N THR A 282 -10.42 12.76 26.22
CA THR A 282 -9.46 12.86 27.33
C THR A 282 -8.01 12.89 26.80
N ILE A 283 -7.65 11.98 25.90
CA ILE A 283 -6.32 11.96 25.26
C ILE A 283 -6.01 13.29 24.58
N ALA A 284 -6.98 13.85 23.84
CA ALA A 284 -6.78 15.12 23.16
C ALA A 284 -6.61 16.30 24.13
N LYS A 285 -7.38 16.39 25.21
CA LYS A 285 -7.22 17.44 26.23
C LYS A 285 -5.86 17.35 26.92
N GLU A 286 -5.50 16.17 27.41
CA GLU A 286 -4.18 15.91 28.02
C GLU A 286 -3.04 16.29 27.06
N LEU A 287 -3.16 15.95 25.77
CA LEU A 287 -2.13 16.25 24.80
C LEU A 287 -1.99 17.75 24.52
N ILE A 288 -3.09 18.52 24.52
CA ILE A 288 -3.03 19.98 24.32
C ILE A 288 -2.27 20.66 25.48
N GLU A 289 -2.38 20.15 26.71
CA GLU A 289 -1.59 20.66 27.84
C GLU A 289 -0.08 20.48 27.63
N LEU A 290 0.31 19.39 26.98
CA LEU A 290 1.73 19.07 26.68
C LEU A 290 2.22 19.69 25.37
N SER A 291 1.34 19.80 24.37
CA SER A 291 1.62 20.29 23.03
C SER A 291 0.48 21.22 22.56
N PRO A 292 0.51 22.50 22.97
CA PRO A 292 -0.58 23.46 22.72
C PRO A 292 -0.85 23.76 21.24
N GLU A 293 0.11 23.44 20.37
CA GLU A 293 0.04 23.67 18.92
C GLU A 293 -0.45 22.43 18.15
N SER A 294 -0.78 21.32 18.85
CA SER A 294 -1.27 20.10 18.18
C SER A 294 -2.63 20.35 17.53
N LYS A 295 -2.61 20.49 16.20
CA LYS A 295 -3.80 20.75 15.39
C LYS A 295 -4.83 19.62 15.51
N TYR A 296 -4.38 18.36 15.51
CA TYR A 296 -5.28 17.22 15.53
C TYR A 296 -5.93 17.03 16.90
N ALA A 297 -5.23 17.34 17.99
CA ALA A 297 -5.83 17.32 19.32
C ALA A 297 -6.92 18.39 19.46
N MET A 298 -6.65 19.62 19.01
CA MET A 298 -7.66 20.70 18.98
C MET A 298 -8.88 20.31 18.14
N ILE A 299 -8.67 19.76 16.93
CA ILE A 299 -9.76 19.28 16.07
C ILE A 299 -10.57 18.17 16.76
N SER A 300 -9.91 17.21 17.40
CA SER A 300 -10.56 16.11 18.12
C SER A 300 -11.45 16.61 19.26
N VAL A 301 -10.97 17.59 20.04
CA VAL A 301 -11.77 18.24 21.11
C VAL A 301 -13.01 18.92 20.55
N ILE A 302 -12.85 19.73 19.50
CA ILE A 302 -13.97 20.45 18.86
C ILE A 302 -14.99 19.46 18.30
N LYS A 303 -14.55 18.41 17.61
CA LYS A 303 -15.44 17.37 17.07
C LYS A 303 -16.23 16.67 18.18
N TYR A 304 -15.60 16.34 19.30
CA TYR A 304 -16.29 15.72 20.43
C TYR A 304 -17.37 16.63 21.02
N ILE A 305 -17.05 17.91 21.27
CA ILE A 305 -17.99 18.88 21.86
C ILE A 305 -19.15 19.22 20.92
N THR A 306 -18.90 19.25 19.61
CA THR A 306 -19.92 19.63 18.62
C THR A 306 -20.77 18.45 18.12
N ASP A 307 -20.41 17.20 18.43
CA ASP A 307 -21.20 16.02 18.04
C ASP A 307 -22.44 15.87 18.95
N PRO A 308 -23.66 15.98 18.40
CA PRO A 308 -24.90 15.83 19.17
C PRO A 308 -25.09 14.45 19.83
N ALA A 309 -24.38 13.42 19.35
CA ALA A 309 -24.44 12.09 19.94
C ALA A 309 -23.67 11.97 21.26
N ASN A 310 -22.87 12.98 21.63
CA ASN A 310 -22.19 13.03 22.91
C ASN A 310 -23.09 13.73 23.93
N THR A 311 -23.51 12.98 24.95
CA THR A 311 -24.46 13.43 26.00
C THR A 311 -23.76 13.93 27.26
N ALA A 312 -22.43 14.11 27.23
CA ALA A 312 -21.68 14.67 28.33
C ALA A 312 -22.17 16.09 28.65
N ASN A 313 -22.12 16.49 29.92
CA ASN A 313 -22.41 17.86 30.35
C ASN A 313 -21.31 18.80 29.82
N ILE A 314 -21.43 19.22 28.56
CA ILE A 314 -20.57 20.22 27.94
C ILE A 314 -20.81 21.54 28.66
N THR A 315 -19.77 22.11 29.23
CA THR A 315 -19.84 23.37 29.96
C THR A 315 -19.71 24.57 29.02
N THR A 316 -20.15 25.75 29.44
CA THR A 316 -19.85 27.00 28.73
C THR A 316 -18.35 27.22 28.57
N GLU A 317 -17.54 26.77 29.52
CA GLU A 317 -16.07 26.83 29.46
C GLU A 317 -15.53 25.98 28.29
N ASP A 318 -16.04 24.76 28.11
CA ASP A 318 -15.64 23.88 27.00
C ASP A 318 -16.02 24.48 25.62
N ILE A 319 -17.16 25.18 25.55
CA ILE A 319 -17.60 25.89 24.35
C ILE A 319 -16.67 27.07 24.04
N ASN A 320 -16.36 27.90 25.05
CA ASN A 320 -15.42 29.02 24.90
C ASN A 320 -14.04 28.53 24.46
N LEU A 321 -13.58 27.41 25.02
CA LEU A 321 -12.33 26.77 24.66
C LEU A 321 -12.29 26.34 23.18
N CYS A 322 -13.40 25.77 22.66
CA CYS A 322 -13.50 25.46 21.23
C CYS A 322 -13.31 26.68 20.33
N LEU A 323 -13.89 27.83 20.69
CA LEU A 323 -13.73 29.07 19.92
C LEU A 323 -12.27 29.54 19.91
N VAL A 324 -11.58 29.45 21.05
CA VAL A 324 -10.14 29.73 21.14
C VAL A 324 -9.33 28.80 20.24
N TYR A 325 -9.64 27.50 20.25
CA TYR A 325 -8.96 26.52 19.40
C TYR A 325 -9.20 26.76 17.92
N ILE A 326 -10.40 27.15 17.50
CA ILE A 326 -10.70 27.52 16.11
C ILE A 326 -9.81 28.67 15.64
N LEU A 327 -9.65 29.72 16.46
CA LEU A 327 -8.79 30.85 16.14
C LEU A 327 -7.32 30.42 15.99
N LYS A 328 -6.83 29.59 16.93
CA LYS A 328 -5.47 29.02 16.85
C LYS A 328 -5.27 28.17 15.59
N LEU A 329 -6.22 27.30 15.28
CA LEU A 329 -6.17 26.45 14.08
C LEU A 329 -6.12 27.26 12.79
N LYS A 330 -6.90 28.34 12.68
CA LYS A 330 -6.85 29.25 11.51
C LYS A 330 -5.49 29.93 11.36
N ALA A 331 -4.79 30.22 12.46
CA ALA A 331 -3.44 30.78 12.43
C ALA A 331 -2.38 29.72 12.07
N LEU A 332 -2.49 28.50 12.60
CA LEU A 332 -1.53 27.41 12.39
C LEU A 332 -1.66 26.72 11.02
N ASP A 333 -2.88 26.61 10.50
CA ASP A 333 -3.19 25.94 9.24
C ASP A 333 -4.14 26.80 8.37
N PRO A 334 -3.65 27.94 7.86
CA PRO A 334 -4.48 28.89 7.13
C PRO A 334 -5.09 28.30 5.85
N PHE A 335 -4.47 27.27 5.27
CA PHE A 335 -4.99 26.59 4.09
C PHE A 335 -6.31 25.84 4.36
N ARG A 336 -6.59 25.48 5.63
CA ARG A 336 -7.82 24.82 6.06
C ARG A 336 -8.79 25.76 6.78
N ALA A 337 -8.60 27.08 6.72
CA ALA A 337 -9.46 28.06 7.41
C ALA A 337 -10.97 27.85 7.20
N LYS A 338 -11.40 27.57 5.95
CA LYS A 338 -12.82 27.28 5.64
C LYS A 338 -13.37 26.01 6.29
N MET A 339 -12.52 25.01 6.51
CA MET A 339 -12.89 23.80 7.27
C MET A 339 -13.15 24.16 8.73
N TYR A 340 -12.34 25.05 9.30
CA TYR A 340 -12.52 25.53 10.67
C TYR A 340 -13.75 26.43 10.81
N ASP A 341 -14.06 27.28 9.83
CA ASP A 341 -15.34 28.03 9.79
C ASP A 341 -16.55 27.09 9.87
N SER A 342 -16.49 25.96 9.14
CA SER A 342 -17.56 24.94 9.19
C SER A 342 -17.63 24.18 10.52
N LEU A 343 -16.53 24.08 11.27
CA LEU A 343 -16.56 23.51 12.62
C LEU A 343 -17.11 24.51 13.62
N GLU A 344 -16.72 25.78 13.49
CA GLU A 344 -17.22 26.89 14.30
C GLU A 344 -18.75 27.01 14.19
N SER A 345 -19.32 26.88 12.99
CA SER A 345 -20.78 26.94 12.79
C SER A 345 -21.56 25.82 13.49
N LYS A 346 -20.89 24.76 13.94
CA LYS A 346 -21.52 23.64 14.69
C LYS A 346 -21.51 23.86 16.19
N ILE A 347 -20.74 24.84 16.68
CA ILE A 347 -20.70 25.21 18.10
C ILE A 347 -22.03 25.91 18.42
N LYS A 348 -22.88 25.25 19.21
CA LYS A 348 -24.15 25.84 19.65
C LYS A 348 -23.86 26.84 20.77
N PRO A 349 -24.31 28.10 20.68
CA PRO A 349 -24.24 29.00 21.82
C PRO A 349 -25.11 28.46 22.96
N THR A 350 -24.58 28.49 24.18
CA THR A 350 -25.40 28.26 25.39
C THR A 350 -26.46 29.35 25.49
N CYS A 351 -27.74 28.95 25.54
CA CYS A 351 -28.85 29.83 25.91
C CYS A 351 -28.72 30.30 27.36
#